data_AF-A0A317K595-F1
#
_entry.id   AF-A0A317K595-F1
#
_cell.length_a   1.000
_cell.length_b   1.000
_cell.length_c   1.000
_cell.angle_alpha   90.00
_cell.angle_beta   90.00
_cell.angle_gamma   90.00
#
_symmetry.space_group_name_H-M   'P 1'
#
loop_
_entity.id
_entity.type
_entity.pdbx_description
1 polymer ?
#
loop_
_entity_poly.entity_id
_entity_poly.type
_entity_poly.pdbx_seq_one_letter_code
_entity_poly.pdbx_strand_id
1 'polypeptide(L)'
;MTAVRATPVDPTPGLVATAWEGGDQRALPPELGPDSLAVLSGPTFMYADRCGDVPPGSIGGLVHLDTRLVSAWVLTVNGGRLLALRSETVQHYSAQYVLTNPELPDLPTNSLGVRRLRYVGDGFHERFTIASFRPEPVRFELRLAVSADFADLFEVKSGVRDRSAQITRDHQPDRPELCFSYAADGFAAETRVRSSMPVARIDGDELVWEIELSPREEWEVDLHVPLPPGMGVVEPVRGDIADVIHQRVDDPVRRWTTDRAVLSSDNETLTRTVRKSRDDLAALRLELEVKGQRIVLPGAGLPWFLTVFGRDTLITAYQTLGAGPMLAQGALLALARLQGRRCDDFTDEEPGKILHEVRSGELTRTGVKPYTPNYGTADATQLWLILLSEYWRWSRDDETVRLLRDNAIAALHWIDDYGDRDGDGYVE
;
A
#
# COMPACT_ATOMS: atom_id res chain seq x y z
N MET A 1 -28.61 -4.01 48.89
CA MET A 1 -27.26 -4.29 48.37
C MET A 1 -26.57 -2.95 48.18
N THR A 2 -25.50 -2.69 48.92
CA THR A 2 -24.72 -1.45 48.83
C THR A 2 -23.97 -1.42 47.50
N ALA A 3 -24.21 -0.40 46.68
CA ALA A 3 -23.48 -0.17 45.43
C ALA A 3 -21.98 0.02 45.74
N VAL A 4 -21.14 -0.76 45.07
CA VAL A 4 -19.68 -0.68 45.21
C VAL A 4 -19.21 0.58 44.49
N ARG A 5 -18.44 1.42 45.19
CA ARG A 5 -17.95 2.70 44.66
C ARG A 5 -16.73 2.44 43.77
N ALA A 6 -16.71 3.04 42.58
CA ALA A 6 -15.55 2.98 41.67
C ALA A 6 -14.27 3.46 42.37
N THR A 7 -13.17 2.74 42.13
CA THR A 7 -11.84 3.07 42.65
C THR A 7 -10.83 3.15 41.50
N PRO A 8 -9.66 3.77 41.69
CA PRO A 8 -8.62 3.80 40.63
C PRO A 8 -8.16 2.40 40.17
N VAL A 9 -8.35 1.38 41.00
CA VAL A 9 -7.97 -0.02 40.71
C VAL A 9 -9.13 -0.78 40.02
N ASP A 10 -10.36 -0.33 40.23
CA ASP A 10 -11.57 -0.87 39.60
C ASP A 10 -12.52 0.29 39.29
N PRO A 11 -12.31 0.99 38.16
CA PRO A 11 -13.09 2.17 37.81
C PRO A 11 -14.51 1.81 37.35
N THR A 12 -14.78 0.53 37.06
CA THR A 12 -16.06 0.05 36.53
C THR A 12 -16.60 -1.16 37.31
N PRO A 13 -16.83 -1.03 38.63
CA PRO A 13 -17.32 -2.12 39.45
C PRO A 13 -18.74 -2.51 39.03
N GLY A 14 -18.90 -3.75 38.56
CA GLY A 14 -20.19 -4.28 38.06
C GLY A 14 -20.19 -4.59 36.55
N LEU A 15 -19.22 -4.10 35.80
CA LEU A 15 -18.92 -4.58 34.44
C LEU A 15 -18.11 -5.88 34.57
N VAL A 16 -18.81 -6.99 34.78
CA VAL A 16 -18.22 -8.30 34.49
C VAL A 16 -17.97 -8.30 33.00
N ALA A 17 -16.70 -8.38 32.59
CA ALA A 17 -16.36 -8.72 31.22
C ALA A 17 -16.98 -10.09 30.96
N THR A 18 -18.21 -10.12 30.42
CA THR A 18 -18.68 -11.25 29.65
C THR A 18 -17.55 -11.54 28.70
N ALA A 19 -16.99 -12.75 28.76
CA ALA A 19 -15.88 -13.16 27.93
C ALA A 19 -16.15 -12.63 26.53
N TRP A 20 -15.41 -11.57 26.16
CA TRP A 20 -15.43 -11.11 24.80
C TRP A 20 -14.92 -12.34 24.07
N GLU A 21 -15.78 -13.01 23.30
CA GLU A 21 -15.29 -13.76 22.16
C GLU A 21 -14.46 -12.74 21.41
N GLY A 22 -13.14 -12.79 21.61
CA GLY A 22 -12.24 -11.84 21.02
C GLY A 22 -12.57 -11.87 19.55
N GLY A 23 -13.03 -10.74 19.02
CA GLY A 23 -13.31 -10.63 17.60
C GLY A 23 -12.12 -11.20 16.84
N ASP A 24 -12.39 -11.77 15.67
CA ASP A 24 -11.50 -12.52 14.75
C ASP A 24 -10.10 -11.88 14.48
N GLN A 25 -9.84 -10.71 15.04
CA GLN A 25 -8.57 -9.96 15.05
C GLN A 25 -7.33 -10.71 15.55
N ARG A 26 -7.43 -11.91 16.14
CA ARG A 26 -6.26 -12.70 16.56
C ARG A 26 -5.80 -13.75 15.55
N ALA A 27 -6.60 -14.08 14.55
CA ALA A 27 -6.19 -14.96 13.46
C ALA A 27 -5.69 -14.14 12.27
N LEU A 28 -4.69 -13.26 12.50
CA LEU A 28 -4.00 -12.62 11.39
C LEU A 28 -3.36 -13.72 10.52
N PRO A 29 -3.43 -13.63 9.18
CA PRO A 29 -2.77 -14.60 8.33
C PRO A 29 -1.25 -14.62 8.58
N PRO A 30 -0.55 -15.69 8.14
CA PRO A 30 0.90 -15.80 8.32
C PRO A 30 1.64 -14.55 7.85
N GLU A 31 2.40 -13.95 8.77
CA GLU A 31 3.34 -12.88 8.44
C GLU A 31 4.49 -13.41 7.58
N LEU A 32 5.13 -12.51 6.81
CA LEU A 32 6.24 -12.84 5.91
C LEU A 32 7.59 -12.99 6.63
N GLY A 33 7.57 -12.89 7.96
CA GLY A 33 8.75 -12.97 8.82
C GLY A 33 9.57 -11.68 8.89
N PRO A 34 10.62 -11.67 9.74
CA PRO A 34 11.56 -10.56 9.79
C PRO A 34 12.27 -10.41 8.43
N ASP A 35 12.62 -9.17 8.06
CA ASP A 35 13.25 -8.80 6.78
C ASP A 35 12.34 -8.88 5.54
N SER A 36 11.02 -9.03 5.72
CA SER A 36 10.05 -8.77 4.65
C SER A 36 10.21 -7.36 4.10
N LEU A 37 10.04 -7.20 2.79
CA LEU A 37 10.17 -5.91 2.12
C LEU A 37 8.86 -5.53 1.44
N ALA A 38 8.55 -4.24 1.50
CA ALA A 38 7.49 -3.64 0.73
C ALA A 38 8.04 -2.60 -0.24
N VAL A 39 7.51 -2.57 -1.44
CA VAL A 39 7.69 -1.49 -2.41
C VAL A 39 6.34 -0.91 -2.75
N LEU A 40 6.26 0.41 -2.93
CA LEU A 40 5.00 1.11 -3.15
C LEU A 40 5.14 2.31 -4.09
N SER A 41 4.05 2.61 -4.79
CA SER A 41 3.88 3.81 -5.59
C SER A 41 2.40 4.18 -5.64
N GLY A 42 2.04 5.34 -5.11
CA GLY A 42 0.66 5.78 -5.00
C GLY A 42 -0.20 4.76 -4.23
N PRO A 43 -1.31 4.26 -4.80
CA PRO A 43 -2.21 3.32 -4.14
C PRO A 43 -1.80 1.85 -4.35
N THR A 44 -0.60 1.61 -4.91
CA THR A 44 -0.11 0.28 -5.26
C THR A 44 1.05 -0.09 -4.37
N PHE A 45 1.07 -1.33 -3.89
CA PHE A 45 2.24 -1.90 -3.23
C PHE A 45 2.39 -3.39 -3.49
N MET A 46 3.63 -3.86 -3.42
CA MET A 46 3.97 -5.29 -3.38
C MET A 46 4.67 -5.57 -2.05
N TYR A 47 4.11 -6.47 -1.24
CA TYR A 47 4.69 -6.92 0.02
C TYR A 47 5.11 -8.38 -0.07
N ALA A 48 6.40 -8.66 0.18
CA ALA A 48 7.00 -9.96 -0.01
C ALA A 48 8.03 -10.29 1.08
N ASP A 49 8.38 -11.57 1.20
CA ASP A 49 9.40 -12.03 2.15
C ASP A 49 10.81 -11.59 1.73
N ARG A 50 11.81 -11.96 2.54
CA ARG A 50 13.21 -11.62 2.31
C ARG A 50 13.81 -12.19 1.01
N CYS A 51 13.18 -13.18 0.39
CA CYS A 51 13.58 -13.75 -0.90
C CYS A 51 12.82 -13.08 -2.07
N GLY A 52 11.88 -12.17 -1.79
CA GLY A 52 10.99 -11.55 -2.75
C GLY A 52 9.77 -12.42 -3.08
N ASP A 53 9.58 -13.52 -2.37
CA ASP A 53 8.46 -14.44 -2.58
C ASP A 53 7.23 -13.97 -1.82
N VAL A 54 6.05 -14.29 -2.36
CA VAL A 54 4.77 -14.20 -1.68
C VAL A 54 4.24 -15.62 -1.52
N PRO A 55 4.44 -16.26 -0.35
CA PRO A 55 3.91 -17.59 -0.09
C PRO A 55 2.37 -17.59 -0.14
N PRO A 56 1.74 -18.64 -0.69
CA PRO A 56 0.29 -18.80 -0.66
C PRO A 56 -0.27 -18.67 0.76
N GLY A 57 -1.36 -17.94 0.91
CA GLY A 57 -2.04 -17.73 2.19
C GLY A 57 -1.39 -16.71 3.12
N SER A 58 -0.24 -16.13 2.76
CA SER A 58 0.38 -15.04 3.53
C SER A 58 -0.40 -13.72 3.41
N ILE A 59 -0.04 -12.74 4.25
CA ILE A 59 -0.51 -11.35 4.13
C ILE A 59 0.13 -10.58 2.95
N GLY A 60 1.10 -11.19 2.26
CA GLY A 60 1.79 -10.57 1.13
C GLY A 60 0.95 -10.49 -0.13
N GLY A 61 1.52 -9.85 -1.15
CA GLY A 61 0.91 -9.74 -2.47
C GLY A 61 1.06 -8.38 -3.12
N LEU A 62 0.62 -8.32 -4.38
CA LEU A 62 0.46 -7.09 -5.13
C LEU A 62 -0.95 -6.57 -4.89
N VAL A 63 -1.06 -5.43 -4.22
CA VAL A 63 -2.33 -4.77 -3.92
C VAL A 63 -2.40 -3.45 -4.68
N HIS A 64 -3.54 -3.19 -5.30
CA HIS A 64 -3.84 -1.94 -5.99
C HIS A 64 -5.27 -1.53 -5.67
N LEU A 65 -5.46 -0.28 -5.21
CA LEU A 65 -6.79 0.26 -4.87
C LEU A 65 -7.59 -0.67 -3.94
N ASP A 66 -6.95 -1.08 -2.84
CA ASP A 66 -7.47 -2.03 -1.84
C ASP A 66 -7.86 -3.42 -2.37
N THR A 67 -7.42 -3.81 -3.59
CA THR A 67 -7.66 -5.15 -4.15
C THR A 67 -6.34 -5.90 -4.33
N ARG A 68 -6.21 -7.10 -3.77
CA ARG A 68 -5.05 -7.98 -3.97
C ARG A 68 -5.11 -8.67 -5.33
N LEU A 69 -4.34 -8.16 -6.28
CA LEU A 69 -4.26 -8.68 -7.65
C LEU A 69 -3.39 -9.95 -7.72
N VAL A 70 -2.30 -10.02 -6.95
CA VAL A 70 -1.43 -11.20 -6.88
C VAL A 70 -1.34 -11.64 -5.42
N SER A 71 -1.78 -12.86 -5.13
CA SER A 71 -1.80 -13.47 -3.80
C SER A 71 -0.71 -14.52 -3.58
N ALA A 72 -0.06 -14.99 -4.65
CA ALA A 72 1.16 -15.79 -4.56
C ALA A 72 2.12 -15.43 -5.70
N TRP A 73 3.42 -15.40 -5.38
CA TRP A 73 4.50 -15.08 -6.31
C TRP A 73 5.78 -15.77 -5.82
N VAL A 74 6.00 -17.00 -6.27
CA VAL A 74 7.04 -17.87 -5.71
C VAL A 74 7.99 -18.33 -6.80
N LEU A 75 9.27 -17.99 -6.67
CA LEU A 75 10.31 -18.41 -7.60
C LEU A 75 11.02 -19.68 -7.08
N THR A 76 11.10 -20.71 -7.92
CA THR A 76 11.85 -21.94 -7.61
C THR A 76 12.79 -22.35 -8.73
N VAL A 77 13.88 -23.01 -8.37
CA VAL A 77 14.82 -23.65 -9.28
C VAL A 77 14.83 -25.14 -8.99
N ASN A 78 14.64 -25.99 -10.00
CA ASN A 78 14.52 -27.45 -9.86
C ASN A 78 13.58 -27.86 -8.70
N GLY A 79 12.46 -27.13 -8.54
CA GLY A 79 11.46 -27.35 -7.49
C GLY A 79 11.83 -26.85 -6.09
N GLY A 80 13.03 -26.31 -5.87
CA GLY A 80 13.48 -25.80 -4.58
C GLY A 80 13.47 -24.28 -4.46
N ARG A 81 13.24 -23.79 -3.23
CA ARG A 81 13.28 -22.35 -2.90
C ARG A 81 14.71 -21.84 -2.83
N LEU A 82 14.91 -20.58 -3.22
CA LEU A 82 16.20 -19.92 -3.17
C LEU A 82 16.53 -19.40 -1.76
N LEU A 83 17.82 -19.16 -1.52
CA LEU A 83 18.36 -18.63 -0.27
C LEU A 83 18.73 -17.16 -0.45
N ALA A 84 18.21 -16.28 0.42
CA ALA A 84 18.60 -14.87 0.43
C ALA A 84 20.00 -14.68 1.00
N LEU A 85 20.86 -14.02 0.20
CA LEU A 85 22.16 -13.50 0.63
C LEU A 85 22.02 -12.06 1.12
N ARG A 86 21.23 -11.25 0.41
CA ARG A 86 20.90 -9.87 0.77
C ARG A 86 19.58 -9.45 0.12
N SER A 87 18.79 -8.69 0.85
CA SER A 87 17.59 -8.02 0.34
C SER A 87 17.59 -6.58 0.83
N GLU A 88 17.25 -5.64 -0.03
CA GLU A 88 17.10 -4.24 0.37
C GLU A 88 16.13 -3.48 -0.52
N THR A 89 15.46 -2.50 0.10
CA THR A 89 14.75 -1.45 -0.63
C THR A 89 15.77 -0.45 -1.18
N VAL A 90 15.82 -0.28 -2.50
CA VAL A 90 16.72 0.67 -3.17
C VAL A 90 16.11 2.07 -3.16
N GLN A 91 14.81 2.14 -3.47
CA GLN A 91 13.93 3.30 -3.36
C GLN A 91 12.58 2.81 -2.84
N HIS A 92 11.71 3.69 -2.35
CA HIS A 92 10.39 3.28 -1.86
C HIS A 92 9.56 2.46 -2.87
N TYR A 93 9.78 2.69 -4.17
CA TYR A 93 9.13 1.98 -5.27
C TYR A 93 9.94 0.80 -5.83
N SER A 94 11.15 0.52 -5.33
CA SER A 94 12.02 -0.55 -5.87
C SER A 94 12.83 -1.30 -4.82
N ALA A 95 13.00 -2.59 -5.05
CA ALA A 95 13.77 -3.47 -4.17
C ALA A 95 14.66 -4.40 -4.99
N GLN A 96 15.79 -4.78 -4.41
CA GLN A 96 16.70 -5.76 -4.97
C GLN A 96 16.87 -6.93 -4.00
N TYR A 97 16.84 -8.14 -4.56
CA TYR A 97 17.09 -9.39 -3.87
C TYR A 97 18.26 -10.09 -4.54
N VAL A 98 19.28 -10.44 -3.76
CA VAL A 98 20.44 -11.21 -4.19
C VAL A 98 20.35 -12.56 -3.50
N LEU A 99 20.17 -13.60 -4.31
CA LEU A 99 19.84 -14.95 -3.88
C LEU A 99 20.82 -15.96 -4.49
N THR A 100 20.82 -17.16 -3.91
CA THR A 100 21.53 -18.32 -4.45
C THR A 100 20.74 -19.59 -4.23
N ASN A 101 21.15 -20.68 -4.89
CA ASN A 101 20.46 -21.97 -4.77
C ASN A 101 21.03 -22.81 -3.61
N PRO A 102 20.17 -23.54 -2.87
CA PRO A 102 20.62 -24.61 -1.97
C PRO A 102 21.10 -25.82 -2.80
N GLU A 103 21.39 -26.94 -2.14
CA GLU A 103 21.59 -28.20 -2.84
C GLU A 103 20.27 -28.63 -3.48
N LEU A 104 20.29 -28.87 -4.79
CA LEU A 104 19.13 -29.21 -5.60
C LEU A 104 19.45 -30.38 -6.53
N PRO A 105 18.44 -31.09 -7.07
CA PRO A 105 18.66 -32.12 -8.08
C PRO A 105 19.55 -31.59 -9.21
N ASP A 106 20.66 -32.28 -9.48
CA ASP A 106 21.64 -31.96 -10.52
C ASP A 106 22.25 -30.55 -10.46
N LEU A 107 22.11 -29.85 -9.33
CA LEU A 107 22.61 -28.50 -9.14
C LEU A 107 23.18 -28.32 -7.71
N PRO A 108 24.52 -28.34 -7.55
CA PRO A 108 25.17 -28.16 -6.25
C PRO A 108 24.86 -26.82 -5.60
N THR A 109 25.02 -26.71 -4.27
CA THR A 109 24.87 -25.44 -3.53
C THR A 109 25.69 -24.32 -4.16
N ASN A 110 25.17 -23.09 -4.15
CA ASN A 110 25.88 -21.88 -4.58
C ASN A 110 26.37 -21.93 -6.05
N SER A 111 25.70 -22.70 -6.90
CA SER A 111 26.04 -22.80 -8.33
C SER A 111 25.52 -21.62 -9.13
N LEU A 112 24.39 -21.05 -8.72
CA LEU A 112 23.72 -19.94 -9.38
C LEU A 112 23.74 -18.68 -8.50
N GLY A 113 24.00 -17.54 -9.13
CA GLY A 113 23.60 -16.23 -8.60
C GLY A 113 22.27 -15.83 -9.20
N VAL A 114 21.30 -15.51 -8.36
CA VAL A 114 19.99 -15.02 -8.80
C VAL A 114 19.79 -13.63 -8.26
N ARG A 115 19.55 -12.66 -9.14
CA ARG A 115 19.19 -11.29 -8.79
C ARG A 115 17.76 -11.03 -9.21
N ARG A 116 16.95 -10.54 -8.28
CA ARG A 116 15.61 -10.03 -8.56
C ARG A 116 15.63 -8.52 -8.38
N LEU A 117 15.25 -7.76 -9.41
CA LEU A 117 15.04 -6.33 -9.32
C LEU A 117 13.55 -6.04 -9.51
N ARG A 118 12.92 -5.51 -8.47
CA ARG A 118 11.48 -5.27 -8.41
C ARG A 118 11.20 -3.78 -8.44
N TYR A 119 10.14 -3.40 -9.15
CA TYR A 119 9.69 -2.02 -9.33
C TYR A 119 8.15 -1.94 -9.33
N VAL A 120 7.60 -0.90 -8.70
CA VAL A 120 6.16 -0.54 -8.77
C VAL A 120 6.02 0.89 -9.27
N GLY A 121 5.25 1.09 -10.33
CA GLY A 121 5.01 2.38 -10.97
C GLY A 121 3.67 2.38 -11.69
N ASP A 122 3.70 2.46 -13.02
CA ASP A 122 2.54 2.28 -13.91
C ASP A 122 2.06 0.81 -14.01
N GLY A 123 2.88 -0.09 -13.48
CA GLY A 123 2.73 -1.52 -13.43
C GLY A 123 3.51 -2.06 -12.24
N PHE A 124 3.36 -3.34 -11.98
CA PHE A 124 4.36 -4.08 -11.23
C PHE A 124 5.34 -4.73 -12.20
N HIS A 125 6.63 -4.49 -12.01
CA HIS A 125 7.69 -5.00 -12.86
C HIS A 125 8.70 -5.75 -12.03
N GLU A 126 9.17 -6.88 -12.55
CA GLU A 126 10.25 -7.63 -11.92
C GLU A 126 11.17 -8.26 -12.94
N ARG A 127 12.47 -8.03 -12.77
CA ARG A 127 13.52 -8.63 -13.58
C ARG A 127 14.22 -9.72 -12.80
N PHE A 128 14.35 -10.89 -13.40
CA PHE A 128 15.22 -11.95 -12.92
C PHE A 128 16.50 -11.97 -13.77
N THR A 129 17.66 -11.87 -13.13
CA THR A 129 18.96 -12.17 -13.75
C THR A 129 19.54 -13.40 -13.07
N ILE A 130 19.90 -14.42 -13.83
CA ILE A 130 20.49 -15.66 -13.33
C ILE A 130 21.84 -15.88 -14.00
N ALA A 131 22.88 -16.10 -13.21
CA ALA A 131 24.23 -16.34 -13.69
C ALA A 131 24.78 -17.67 -13.15
N SER A 132 25.47 -18.43 -14.00
CA SER A 132 26.19 -19.63 -13.57
C SER A 132 27.61 -19.31 -13.09
N PHE A 133 27.94 -19.76 -11.88
CA PHE A 133 29.31 -19.73 -11.34
C PHE A 133 30.04 -21.07 -11.49
N ARG A 134 29.45 -22.02 -12.19
CA ARG A 134 30.05 -23.32 -12.47
C ARG A 134 31.05 -23.23 -13.64
N PRO A 135 32.12 -24.04 -13.61
CA PRO A 135 33.04 -24.16 -14.76
C PRO A 135 32.47 -25.05 -15.88
N GLU A 136 31.42 -25.83 -15.62
CA GLU A 136 30.67 -26.59 -16.61
C GLU A 136 29.32 -25.93 -16.95
N PRO A 137 28.74 -26.19 -18.14
CA PRO A 137 27.37 -25.81 -18.44
C PRO A 137 26.38 -26.40 -17.44
N VAL A 138 25.39 -25.60 -17.04
CA VAL A 138 24.31 -26.03 -16.13
C VAL A 138 22.98 -25.98 -16.84
N ARG A 139 22.14 -26.98 -16.57
CA ARG A 139 20.75 -27.02 -17.03
C ARG A 139 19.84 -27.07 -15.83
N PHE A 140 18.81 -26.25 -15.82
CA PHE A 140 17.86 -26.21 -14.73
C PHE A 140 16.49 -25.72 -15.20
N GLU A 141 15.47 -26.09 -14.44
CA GLU A 141 14.11 -25.59 -14.59
C GLU A 141 13.93 -24.40 -13.64
N LEU A 142 13.43 -23.29 -14.18
CA LEU A 142 12.95 -22.15 -13.42
C LEU A 142 11.43 -22.15 -13.45
N ARG A 143 10.78 -22.08 -12.28
CA ARG A 143 9.33 -21.96 -12.18
C ARG A 143 8.95 -20.73 -11.37
N LEU A 144 7.98 -19.97 -11.88
CA LEU A 144 7.31 -18.92 -11.13
C LEU A 144 5.84 -19.33 -10.92
N ALA A 145 5.49 -19.67 -9.68
CA ALA A 145 4.12 -19.93 -9.30
C ALA A 145 3.41 -18.60 -8.99
N VAL A 146 2.28 -18.38 -9.65
CA VAL A 146 1.45 -17.18 -9.52
C VAL A 146 0.07 -17.58 -9.02
N SER A 147 -0.53 -16.75 -8.18
CA SER A 147 -1.97 -16.88 -7.87
C SER A 147 -2.59 -15.50 -7.73
N ALA A 148 -3.89 -15.42 -8.03
CA ALA A 148 -4.73 -14.26 -7.82
C ALA A 148 -5.98 -14.67 -7.04
N ASP A 149 -6.40 -13.84 -6.09
CA ASP A 149 -7.64 -14.06 -5.32
C ASP A 149 -8.62 -12.88 -5.38
N PHE A 150 -8.15 -11.71 -5.86
CA PHE A 150 -8.91 -10.46 -5.91
C PHE A 150 -9.53 -10.07 -4.57
N ALA A 151 -8.88 -10.48 -3.48
CA ALA A 151 -9.36 -10.20 -2.13
C ALA A 151 -9.33 -8.70 -1.86
N ASP A 152 -10.39 -8.20 -1.25
CA ASP A 152 -10.41 -6.85 -0.68
C ASP A 152 -9.42 -6.80 0.49
N LEU A 153 -8.74 -5.68 0.69
CA LEU A 153 -7.72 -5.52 1.73
C LEU A 153 -8.24 -5.87 3.13
N PHE A 154 -9.52 -5.64 3.42
CA PHE A 154 -10.12 -6.06 4.70
C PHE A 154 -10.21 -7.58 4.84
N GLU A 155 -10.40 -8.31 3.76
CA GLU A 155 -10.40 -9.77 3.74
C GLU A 155 -8.99 -10.32 3.86
N VAL A 156 -8.00 -9.68 3.23
CA VAL A 156 -6.60 -10.03 3.45
C VAL A 156 -6.24 -9.91 4.93
N LYS A 157 -6.84 -8.96 5.67
CA LYS A 157 -6.61 -8.80 7.11
C LYS A 157 -7.37 -9.79 7.98
N SER A 158 -8.59 -10.17 7.61
CA SER A 158 -9.54 -10.88 8.49
C SER A 158 -9.96 -12.28 8.04
N GLY A 159 -9.54 -12.72 6.86
CA GLY A 159 -9.93 -13.98 6.26
C GLY A 159 -10.39 -13.79 4.82
N VAL A 160 -9.72 -14.48 3.90
CA VAL A 160 -10.04 -14.43 2.48
C VAL A 160 -11.19 -15.39 2.16
N ARG A 161 -12.26 -14.87 1.56
CA ARG A 161 -13.36 -15.68 1.04
C ARG A 161 -12.89 -16.52 -0.15
N ASP A 162 -13.34 -17.77 -0.23
CA ASP A 162 -13.07 -18.61 -1.39
C ASP A 162 -13.87 -18.14 -2.61
N ARG A 163 -13.16 -17.65 -3.62
CA ARG A 163 -13.68 -17.20 -4.92
C ARG A 163 -13.21 -18.06 -6.08
N SER A 164 -12.59 -19.21 -5.79
CA SER A 164 -11.89 -20.01 -6.81
C SER A 164 -12.77 -20.40 -7.98
N ALA A 165 -14.08 -20.61 -7.75
CA ALA A 165 -15.07 -20.93 -8.76
C ALA A 165 -15.48 -19.74 -9.66
N GLN A 166 -15.24 -18.51 -9.21
CA GLN A 166 -15.56 -17.27 -9.93
C GLN A 166 -14.34 -16.69 -10.67
N ILE A 167 -13.15 -17.25 -10.42
CA ILE A 167 -11.90 -16.81 -11.05
C ILE A 167 -11.64 -17.67 -12.28
N THR A 168 -11.70 -17.04 -13.45
CA THR A 168 -11.30 -17.69 -14.71
C THR A 168 -9.82 -17.49 -14.96
N ARG A 169 -9.18 -18.51 -15.53
CA ARG A 169 -7.77 -18.53 -15.89
C ARG A 169 -7.66 -18.67 -17.40
N ASP A 170 -6.87 -17.82 -18.03
CA ASP A 170 -6.57 -17.91 -19.45
C ASP A 170 -5.07 -17.80 -19.69
N HIS A 171 -4.60 -18.57 -20.66
CA HIS A 171 -3.23 -18.51 -21.14
C HIS A 171 -3.24 -18.74 -22.65
N GLN A 172 -2.52 -17.89 -23.39
CA GLN A 172 -2.43 -18.02 -24.84
C GLN A 172 -1.17 -18.81 -25.20
N PRO A 173 -1.25 -19.90 -25.99
CA PRO A 173 -0.06 -20.65 -26.40
C PRO A 173 1.01 -19.78 -27.09
N ASP A 174 0.56 -18.75 -27.80
CA ASP A 174 1.41 -17.88 -28.62
C ASP A 174 1.92 -16.63 -27.87
N ARG A 175 1.53 -16.44 -26.61
CA ARG A 175 2.00 -15.32 -25.77
C ARG A 175 2.33 -15.83 -24.37
N PRO A 176 3.53 -15.55 -23.82
CA PRO A 176 3.87 -15.94 -22.46
C PRO A 176 3.15 -15.03 -21.43
N GLU A 177 1.83 -15.09 -21.42
CA GLU A 177 0.91 -14.32 -20.58
C GLU A 177 0.01 -15.27 -19.80
N LEU A 178 -0.06 -15.10 -18.48
CA LEU A 178 -1.02 -15.74 -17.60
C LEU A 178 -2.05 -14.70 -17.15
N CYS A 179 -3.34 -14.94 -17.42
CA CYS A 179 -4.43 -14.03 -17.10
C CYS A 179 -5.36 -14.65 -16.07
N PHE A 180 -5.72 -13.86 -15.05
CA PHE A 180 -6.77 -14.16 -14.10
C PHE A 180 -7.84 -13.09 -14.20
N SER A 181 -9.11 -13.49 -14.28
CA SER A 181 -10.24 -12.57 -14.31
C SER A 181 -11.25 -12.97 -13.24
N TYR A 182 -11.83 -11.97 -12.58
CA TYR A 182 -12.87 -12.11 -11.59
C TYR A 182 -13.99 -11.12 -11.86
N ALA A 183 -15.24 -11.59 -11.74
CA ALA A 183 -16.42 -10.73 -11.78
C ALA A 183 -17.51 -11.29 -10.86
N ALA A 184 -17.97 -10.46 -9.92
CA ALA A 184 -19.09 -10.77 -9.05
C ALA A 184 -19.75 -9.47 -8.57
N ASP A 185 -21.07 -9.49 -8.37
CA ASP A 185 -21.82 -8.43 -7.68
C ASP A 185 -21.53 -6.99 -8.15
N GLY A 186 -21.29 -6.79 -9.45
CA GLY A 186 -21.01 -5.47 -10.05
C GLY A 186 -19.55 -5.00 -9.90
N PHE A 187 -18.69 -5.82 -9.31
CA PHE A 187 -17.24 -5.65 -9.30
C PHE A 187 -16.59 -6.58 -10.32
N ALA A 188 -15.56 -6.09 -11.00
CA ALA A 188 -14.73 -6.90 -11.87
C ALA A 188 -13.27 -6.43 -11.76
N ALA A 189 -12.36 -7.38 -11.81
CA ALA A 189 -10.93 -7.16 -11.80
C ALA A 189 -10.24 -8.20 -12.68
N GLU A 190 -9.11 -7.79 -13.26
CA GLU A 190 -8.27 -8.66 -14.07
C GLU A 190 -6.82 -8.40 -13.70
N THR A 191 -6.01 -9.46 -13.66
CA THR A 191 -4.56 -9.33 -13.57
C THR A 191 -3.91 -10.21 -14.62
N ARG A 192 -2.82 -9.72 -15.20
CA ARG A 192 -2.08 -10.40 -16.26
C ARG A 192 -0.60 -10.39 -15.90
N VAL A 193 0.05 -11.54 -15.96
CA VAL A 193 1.51 -11.65 -15.83
C VAL A 193 2.10 -11.86 -17.21
N ARG A 194 2.85 -10.87 -17.70
CA ARG A 194 3.52 -10.91 -19.02
C ARG A 194 4.99 -11.18 -18.83
N SER A 195 5.54 -12.10 -19.62
CA SER A 195 6.99 -12.34 -19.71
C SER A 195 7.57 -11.75 -20.99
N SER A 196 8.76 -11.15 -20.92
CA SER A 196 9.51 -10.69 -22.10
C SER A 196 10.12 -11.84 -22.89
N MET A 197 10.33 -12.99 -22.25
CA MET A 197 10.87 -14.20 -22.86
C MET A 197 9.77 -15.24 -23.07
N PRO A 198 9.81 -16.05 -24.14
CA PRO A 198 8.94 -17.21 -24.29
C PRO A 198 9.05 -18.12 -23.07
N VAL A 199 7.91 -18.61 -22.60
CA VAL A 199 7.84 -19.67 -21.57
C VAL A 199 7.90 -21.01 -22.28
N ALA A 200 8.62 -21.97 -21.71
CA ALA A 200 8.68 -23.32 -22.27
C ALA A 200 7.31 -24.00 -22.19
N ARG A 201 6.60 -23.78 -21.08
CA ARG A 201 5.22 -24.24 -20.86
C ARG A 201 4.58 -23.49 -19.69
N ILE A 202 3.27 -23.68 -19.55
CA ILE A 202 2.48 -23.24 -18.40
C ILE A 202 1.89 -24.49 -17.75
N ASP A 203 2.28 -24.76 -16.50
CA ASP A 203 1.85 -25.93 -15.73
C ASP A 203 0.87 -25.47 -14.64
N GLY A 204 -0.43 -25.42 -14.97
CA GLY A 204 -1.43 -24.83 -14.08
C GLY A 204 -1.30 -23.30 -14.04
N ASP A 205 -1.01 -22.75 -12.86
CA ASP A 205 -0.81 -21.30 -12.65
C ASP A 205 0.70 -20.94 -12.54
N GLU A 206 1.57 -21.76 -13.16
CA GLU A 206 3.02 -21.61 -13.12
C GLU A 206 3.63 -21.36 -14.49
N LEU A 207 4.47 -20.32 -14.59
CA LEU A 207 5.30 -20.04 -15.76
C LEU A 207 6.60 -20.84 -15.64
N VAL A 208 6.93 -21.65 -16.65
CA VAL A 208 8.09 -22.54 -16.62
C VAL A 208 9.08 -22.22 -17.74
N TRP A 209 10.36 -22.11 -17.39
CA TRP A 209 11.47 -21.98 -18.32
C TRP A 209 12.47 -23.12 -18.13
N GLU A 210 12.97 -23.65 -19.25
CA GLU A 210 14.09 -24.59 -19.28
C GLU A 210 15.33 -23.82 -19.74
N ILE A 211 16.33 -23.71 -18.87
CA ILE A 211 17.47 -22.82 -19.07
C ILE A 211 18.75 -23.65 -19.11
N GLU A 212 19.58 -23.39 -20.11
CA GLU A 212 20.95 -23.86 -20.20
C GLU A 212 21.89 -22.65 -20.16
N LEU A 213 22.81 -22.63 -19.20
CA LEU A 213 23.81 -21.57 -19.05
C LEU A 213 25.22 -22.15 -19.20
N SER A 214 25.98 -21.57 -20.11
CA SER A 214 27.43 -21.76 -20.19
C SER A 214 28.14 -21.12 -18.97
N PRO A 215 29.41 -21.45 -18.70
CA PRO A 215 30.16 -20.83 -17.61
C PRO A 215 30.19 -19.30 -17.72
N ARG A 216 29.75 -18.61 -16.66
CA ARG A 216 29.59 -17.13 -16.59
C ARG A 216 28.57 -16.51 -17.55
N GLU A 217 27.76 -17.33 -18.21
CA GLU A 217 26.63 -16.83 -18.99
C GLU A 217 25.54 -16.32 -18.04
N GLU A 218 24.89 -15.23 -18.45
CA GLU A 218 23.75 -14.64 -17.76
C GLU A 218 22.49 -14.83 -18.59
N TRP A 219 21.40 -15.20 -17.93
CA TRP A 219 20.06 -15.23 -18.49
C TRP A 219 19.19 -14.21 -17.78
N GLU A 220 18.33 -13.52 -18.54
CA GLU A 220 17.47 -12.46 -18.03
C GLU A 220 16.04 -12.61 -18.56
N VAL A 221 15.06 -12.37 -17.69
CA VAL A 221 13.65 -12.21 -18.06
C VAL A 221 13.04 -11.03 -17.32
N ASP A 222 12.22 -10.27 -18.02
CA ASP A 222 11.39 -9.20 -17.46
C ASP A 222 9.94 -9.69 -17.35
N LEU A 223 9.36 -9.50 -16.18
CA LEU A 223 7.96 -9.75 -15.89
C LEU A 223 7.24 -8.44 -15.66
N HIS A 224 6.05 -8.30 -16.26
CA HIS A 224 5.22 -7.13 -16.12
C HIS A 224 3.78 -7.51 -15.80
N VAL A 225 3.25 -6.93 -14.72
CA VAL A 225 1.84 -6.99 -14.33
C VAL A 225 1.24 -5.59 -14.49
N PRO A 226 0.51 -5.34 -15.60
CA PRO A 226 -0.17 -4.07 -15.80
C PRO A 226 -1.21 -3.85 -14.70
N LEU A 227 -1.30 -2.61 -14.21
CA LEU A 227 -2.37 -2.24 -13.29
C LEU A 227 -3.66 -1.95 -14.07
N PRO A 228 -4.83 -2.39 -13.59
CA PRO A 228 -6.09 -1.98 -14.19
C PRO A 228 -6.24 -0.46 -14.06
N PRO A 229 -6.89 0.21 -15.04
CA PRO A 229 -7.10 1.65 -14.95
C PRO A 229 -7.92 2.01 -13.70
N GLY A 230 -7.46 3.02 -12.97
CA GLY A 230 -8.15 3.53 -11.79
C GLY A 230 -9.42 4.29 -12.17
N MET A 231 -10.52 4.05 -11.45
CA MET A 231 -11.73 4.85 -11.53
C MET A 231 -11.67 5.97 -10.48
N GLY A 232 -10.82 6.96 -10.74
CA GLY A 232 -10.80 8.23 -10.03
C GLY A 232 -10.15 8.19 -8.64
N VAL A 233 -9.53 9.31 -8.30
CA VAL A 233 -8.96 9.65 -7.00
C VAL A 233 -7.50 9.26 -6.77
N VAL A 234 -6.89 8.21 -7.34
CA VAL A 234 -5.41 8.09 -7.24
C VAL A 234 -4.79 7.50 -8.50
N GLU A 235 -3.99 8.28 -9.21
CA GLU A 235 -3.27 7.80 -10.40
C GLU A 235 -1.87 7.27 -10.04
N PRO A 236 -1.42 6.15 -10.64
CA PRO A 236 -0.08 5.65 -10.44
C PRO A 236 0.99 6.56 -11.04
N VAL A 237 2.16 6.64 -10.38
CA VAL A 237 3.33 7.36 -10.91
C VAL A 237 3.96 6.53 -12.02
N ARG A 238 4.12 7.10 -13.21
CA ARG A 238 4.73 6.42 -14.37
C ARG A 238 6.25 6.38 -14.25
N GLY A 239 6.85 5.24 -14.57
CA GLY A 239 8.30 5.08 -14.74
C GLY A 239 8.64 3.71 -15.34
N ASP A 240 9.82 3.60 -15.96
CA ASP A 240 10.32 2.37 -16.58
C ASP A 240 11.31 1.64 -15.66
N ILE A 241 11.36 0.30 -15.71
CA ILE A 241 12.40 -0.49 -15.04
C ILE A 241 13.81 -0.11 -15.53
N ALA A 242 13.95 0.28 -16.81
CA ALA A 242 15.20 0.81 -17.36
C ALA A 242 15.61 2.12 -16.67
N ASP A 243 14.65 2.95 -16.24
CA ASP A 243 14.93 4.20 -15.53
C ASP A 243 15.42 3.95 -14.10
N VAL A 244 14.99 2.84 -13.46
CA VAL A 244 15.53 2.39 -12.17
C VAL A 244 16.98 1.94 -12.32
N ILE A 245 17.27 1.12 -13.34
CA ILE A 245 18.63 0.61 -13.63
C ILE A 245 19.59 1.77 -13.93
N HIS A 246 19.12 2.78 -14.67
CA HIS A 246 19.95 3.92 -15.06
C HIS A 246 19.84 5.15 -14.14
N GLN A 247 19.06 5.07 -13.05
CA GLN A 247 18.79 6.17 -12.13
C GLN A 247 18.28 7.45 -12.83
N ARG A 248 17.50 7.30 -13.91
CA ARG A 248 17.11 8.40 -14.82
C ARG A 248 15.78 9.09 -14.47
N VAL A 249 15.06 8.62 -13.46
CA VAL A 249 13.78 9.22 -13.08
C VAL A 249 13.99 10.64 -12.56
N ASP A 250 13.40 11.61 -13.25
CA ASP A 250 13.14 12.95 -12.72
C ASP A 250 11.99 12.82 -11.70
N ASP A 251 12.33 12.34 -10.51
CA ASP A 251 11.37 11.89 -9.50
C ASP A 251 10.56 13.08 -8.95
N PRO A 252 9.21 13.06 -9.03
CA PRO A 252 8.37 14.03 -8.32
C PRO A 252 8.72 14.16 -6.82
N VAL A 253 9.21 13.09 -6.17
CA VAL A 253 9.76 13.13 -4.80
C VAL A 253 10.99 14.02 -4.71
N ARG A 254 11.91 13.96 -5.67
CA ARG A 254 13.06 14.87 -5.70
C ARG A 254 12.58 16.30 -5.81
N ARG A 255 11.60 16.61 -6.67
CA ARG A 255 11.02 17.97 -6.74
C ARG A 255 10.37 18.41 -5.43
N TRP A 256 9.62 17.54 -4.75
CA TRP A 256 9.04 17.87 -3.45
C TRP A 256 10.08 18.12 -2.35
N THR A 257 11.21 17.40 -2.38
CA THR A 257 12.28 17.47 -1.38
C THR A 257 13.35 18.52 -1.66
N THR A 258 13.45 19.04 -2.88
CA THR A 258 14.52 19.97 -3.29
C THR A 258 14.30 21.40 -2.77
N ASP A 259 13.06 21.81 -2.55
CA ASP A 259 12.72 23.18 -2.10
C ASP A 259 12.36 23.28 -0.60
N ARG A 260 12.94 22.41 0.24
CA ARG A 260 12.56 22.27 1.66
C ARG A 260 13.71 22.61 2.60
N ALA A 261 13.35 23.01 3.82
CA ALA A 261 14.31 23.25 4.89
C ALA A 261 15.19 22.00 5.12
N VAL A 262 16.52 22.19 5.10
CA VAL A 262 17.49 21.13 5.37
C VAL A 262 17.99 21.30 6.80
N LEU A 263 17.80 20.26 7.62
CA LEU A 263 18.40 20.23 8.95
C LEU A 263 19.91 19.96 8.83
N SER A 264 20.71 20.83 9.44
CA SER A 264 22.14 20.61 9.67
C SER A 264 22.39 20.43 11.16
N SER A 265 23.09 19.36 11.52
CA SER A 265 23.46 19.05 12.90
C SER A 265 24.76 18.26 12.92
N ASP A 266 25.55 18.44 13.98
CA ASP A 266 26.70 17.61 14.34
C ASP A 266 26.29 16.21 14.87
N ASN A 267 25.02 16.00 15.17
CA ASN A 267 24.46 14.70 15.51
C ASN A 267 24.05 13.93 14.23
N GLU A 268 24.85 12.94 13.86
CA GLU A 268 24.59 12.09 12.69
C GLU A 268 23.29 11.29 12.79
N THR A 269 22.90 10.87 14.00
CA THR A 269 21.67 10.11 14.21
C THR A 269 20.46 10.99 13.91
N LEU A 270 20.44 12.22 14.45
CA LEU A 270 19.38 13.18 14.18
C LEU A 270 19.27 13.50 12.68
N THR A 271 20.41 13.75 12.03
CA THR A 271 20.48 14.02 10.59
C THR A 271 19.91 12.86 9.77
N ARG A 272 20.24 11.61 10.15
CA ARG A 272 19.75 10.40 9.49
C ARG A 272 18.26 10.19 9.71
N THR A 273 17.77 10.39 10.93
CA THR A 273 16.35 10.27 11.28
C THR A 273 15.51 11.25 10.48
N VAL A 274 15.87 12.53 10.45
CA VAL A 274 15.10 13.54 9.69
C VAL A 274 15.12 13.28 8.19
N ARG A 275 16.27 12.87 7.64
CA ARG A 275 16.36 12.47 6.23
C ARG A 275 15.44 11.28 5.94
N LYS A 276 15.49 10.23 6.77
CA LYS A 276 14.65 9.04 6.62
C LYS A 276 13.16 9.37 6.73
N SER A 277 12.75 10.17 7.73
CA SER A 277 11.37 10.63 7.89
C SER A 277 10.86 11.38 6.66
N ARG A 278 11.69 12.24 6.05
CA ARG A 278 11.31 12.94 4.81
C ARG A 278 11.15 11.98 3.65
N ASP A 279 12.08 11.05 3.49
CA ASP A 279 12.06 10.07 2.40
C ASP A 279 10.85 9.12 2.56
N ASP A 280 10.47 8.76 3.80
CA ASP A 280 9.29 7.95 4.11
C ASP A 280 7.97 8.71 3.87
N LEU A 281 7.90 10.00 4.21
CA LEU A 281 6.73 10.84 3.87
C LEU A 281 6.55 10.98 2.36
N ALA A 282 7.65 11.12 1.62
CA ALA A 282 7.59 11.18 0.16
C ALA A 282 7.17 9.84 -0.46
N ALA A 283 7.58 8.74 0.16
CA ALA A 283 7.17 7.40 -0.22
C ALA A 283 5.66 7.23 -0.13
N LEU A 284 5.07 7.62 1.01
CA LEU A 284 3.65 7.45 1.32
C LEU A 284 2.72 8.41 0.55
N ARG A 285 3.19 9.12 -0.48
CA ARG A 285 2.37 10.07 -1.21
C ARG A 285 1.25 9.39 -2.00
N LEU A 286 0.06 9.96 -1.92
CA LEU A 286 -1.10 9.66 -2.72
C LEU A 286 -1.45 10.91 -3.54
N GLU A 287 -1.60 10.76 -4.85
CA GLU A 287 -2.00 11.87 -5.74
C GLU A 287 -3.49 11.82 -6.02
N LEU A 288 -4.25 12.74 -5.43
CA LEU A 288 -5.67 12.93 -5.71
C LEU A 288 -5.90 13.94 -6.83
N GLU A 289 -6.56 13.53 -7.91
CA GLU A 289 -7.06 14.49 -8.90
C GLU A 289 -8.41 15.05 -8.46
N VAL A 290 -8.48 16.37 -8.30
CA VAL A 290 -9.69 17.05 -7.90
C VAL A 290 -9.92 18.32 -8.72
N LYS A 291 -11.00 18.32 -9.53
CA LYS A 291 -11.33 19.39 -10.50
C LYS A 291 -10.16 19.70 -11.45
N GLY A 292 -9.42 18.69 -11.89
CA GLY A 292 -8.23 18.84 -12.75
C GLY A 292 -6.97 19.34 -12.03
N GLN A 293 -7.00 19.52 -10.70
CA GLN A 293 -5.83 19.83 -9.90
C GLN A 293 -5.36 18.58 -9.15
N ARG A 294 -4.07 18.27 -9.24
CA ARG A 294 -3.46 17.19 -8.45
C ARG A 294 -3.15 17.69 -7.04
N ILE A 295 -3.64 16.97 -6.05
CA ILE A 295 -3.43 17.20 -4.63
C ILE A 295 -2.64 16.03 -4.07
N VAL A 296 -1.57 16.32 -3.34
CA VAL A 296 -0.77 15.29 -2.68
C VAL A 296 -1.20 15.16 -1.23
N LEU A 297 -1.54 13.95 -0.81
CA LEU A 297 -1.83 13.58 0.57
C LEU A 297 -0.89 12.46 1.04
N PRO A 298 -0.51 12.41 2.31
CA PRO A 298 0.15 11.24 2.86
C PRO A 298 -0.88 10.11 3.07
N GLY A 299 -0.55 8.91 2.63
CA GLY A 299 -1.16 7.69 3.12
C GLY A 299 -0.67 7.38 4.53
N ALA A 300 -1.47 6.66 5.33
CA ALA A 300 -1.14 6.40 6.73
C ALA A 300 -0.10 5.29 6.92
N GLY A 301 -0.07 4.27 6.05
CA GLY A 301 1.00 3.27 6.06
C GLY A 301 0.65 1.90 5.48
N LEU A 302 1.65 1.04 5.34
CA LEU A 302 1.48 -0.32 4.83
C LEU A 302 1.25 -1.37 5.94
N PRO A 303 0.65 -2.53 5.60
CA PRO A 303 -0.08 -2.79 4.37
C PRO A 303 -1.54 -2.32 4.42
N TRP A 304 -2.07 -2.00 5.61
CA TRP A 304 -3.51 -1.82 5.82
C TRP A 304 -4.05 -0.41 5.59
N PHE A 305 -3.18 0.60 5.57
CA PHE A 305 -3.56 2.00 5.71
C PHE A 305 -3.05 2.87 4.56
N LEU A 306 -2.71 2.29 3.40
CA LEU A 306 -2.25 3.02 2.22
C LEU A 306 -3.44 3.64 1.47
N THR A 307 -4.12 4.55 2.15
CA THR A 307 -5.22 5.36 1.64
C THR A 307 -5.30 6.67 2.44
N VAL A 308 -6.25 7.53 2.10
CA VAL A 308 -6.52 8.78 2.82
C VAL A 308 -7.22 8.47 4.14
N PHE A 309 -6.57 8.82 5.24
CA PHE A 309 -7.14 8.90 6.58
C PHE A 309 -7.17 10.35 7.03
N GLY A 310 -8.34 10.87 7.43
CA GLY A 310 -8.51 12.27 7.78
C GLY A 310 -7.57 12.71 8.90
N ARG A 311 -7.65 12.04 10.06
CA ARG A 311 -6.79 12.32 11.22
C ARG A 311 -5.31 12.25 10.89
N ASP A 312 -4.87 11.15 10.31
CA ASP A 312 -3.45 10.88 10.02
C ASP A 312 -2.90 11.90 9.02
N THR A 313 -3.70 12.26 8.01
CA THR A 313 -3.40 13.33 7.05
C THR A 313 -3.24 14.68 7.76
N LEU A 314 -4.17 15.03 8.64
CA LEU A 314 -4.19 16.32 9.35
C LEU A 314 -3.01 16.47 10.31
N ILE A 315 -2.72 15.42 11.11
CA ILE A 315 -1.59 15.42 12.05
C ILE A 315 -0.26 15.49 11.29
N THR A 316 -0.10 14.69 10.24
CA THR A 316 1.12 14.68 9.42
C THR A 316 1.33 16.05 8.76
N ALA A 317 0.26 16.63 8.19
CA ALA A 317 0.31 17.96 7.61
C ALA A 317 0.69 19.04 8.64
N TYR A 318 0.14 18.96 9.85
CA TYR A 318 0.46 19.89 10.93
C TYR A 318 1.94 19.80 11.34
N GLN A 319 2.43 18.59 11.60
CA GLN A 319 3.80 18.34 12.04
C GLN A 319 4.85 18.69 10.98
N THR A 320 4.45 18.71 9.69
CA THR A 320 5.34 19.00 8.56
C THR A 320 5.28 20.46 8.09
N LEU A 321 4.48 21.33 8.72
CA LEU A 321 4.40 22.76 8.39
C LEU A 321 5.77 23.45 8.37
N GLY A 322 6.68 23.08 9.27
CA GLY A 322 8.04 23.60 9.32
C GLY A 322 8.91 23.24 8.10
N ALA A 323 8.57 22.18 7.37
CA ALA A 323 9.17 21.85 6.08
C ALA A 323 8.51 22.61 4.91
N GLY A 324 7.29 23.10 5.11
CA GLY A 324 6.58 24.03 4.25
C GLY A 324 5.10 23.69 4.09
N PRO A 325 4.28 24.63 3.59
CA PRO A 325 2.82 24.59 3.76
C PRO A 325 2.07 23.71 2.75
N MET A 326 2.76 23.08 1.80
CA MET A 326 2.15 22.41 0.65
C MET A 326 1.27 21.21 1.06
N LEU A 327 1.74 20.37 1.98
CA LEU A 327 0.96 19.23 2.47
C LEU A 327 -0.28 19.70 3.25
N ALA A 328 -0.13 20.74 4.08
CA ALA A 328 -1.25 21.34 4.80
C ALA A 328 -2.30 21.93 3.87
N GLN A 329 -1.89 22.67 2.84
CA GLN A 329 -2.81 23.18 1.82
C GLN A 329 -3.54 22.04 1.11
N GLY A 330 -2.81 21.00 0.69
CA GLY A 330 -3.39 19.82 0.05
C GLY A 330 -4.41 19.12 0.93
N ALA A 331 -4.05 18.83 2.18
CA ALA A 331 -4.93 18.22 3.18
C ALA A 331 -6.22 19.03 3.38
N LEU A 332 -6.10 20.35 3.59
CA LEU A 332 -7.24 21.23 3.79
C LEU A 332 -8.19 21.20 2.60
N LEU A 333 -7.67 21.37 1.37
CA LEU A 333 -8.47 21.39 0.14
C LEU A 333 -9.11 20.04 -0.19
N ALA A 334 -8.40 18.93 0.03
CA ALA A 334 -8.93 17.60 -0.27
C ALA A 334 -10.03 17.21 0.72
N LEU A 335 -9.78 17.36 2.02
CA LEU A 335 -10.73 16.97 3.06
C LEU A 335 -11.98 17.87 3.06
N ALA A 336 -11.84 19.16 2.77
CA ALA A 336 -12.98 20.07 2.61
C ALA A 336 -13.95 19.66 1.49
N ARG A 337 -13.45 19.03 0.43
CA ARG A 337 -14.30 18.59 -0.69
C ARG A 337 -15.07 17.32 -0.37
N LEU A 338 -14.56 16.51 0.55
CA LEU A 338 -15.19 15.31 1.06
C LEU A 338 -15.87 15.55 2.41
N GLN A 339 -16.04 16.80 2.84
CA GLN A 339 -16.77 17.15 4.06
C GLN A 339 -18.24 16.73 3.94
N GLY A 340 -18.76 16.12 5.00
CA GLY A 340 -20.11 15.58 5.06
C GLY A 340 -21.18 16.65 4.83
N ARG A 341 -22.28 16.27 4.20
CA ARG A 341 -23.37 17.18 3.79
C ARG A 341 -24.76 16.70 4.18
N ARG A 342 -24.89 15.46 4.66
CA ARG A 342 -26.14 14.79 5.00
C ARG A 342 -25.92 13.94 6.24
N CYS A 343 -27.02 13.50 6.84
CA CYS A 343 -26.98 12.46 7.87
C CYS A 343 -27.08 11.08 7.20
N ASP A 344 -26.11 10.22 7.43
CA ASP A 344 -26.09 8.83 6.93
C ASP A 344 -25.47 7.91 7.99
N ASP A 345 -26.32 7.14 8.67
CA ASP A 345 -25.92 6.25 9.77
C ASP A 345 -24.96 5.14 9.31
N PHE A 346 -24.98 4.75 8.03
CA PHE A 346 -24.12 3.70 7.54
C PHE A 346 -22.68 4.20 7.41
N THR A 347 -22.49 5.39 6.85
CA THR A 347 -21.16 6.03 6.70
C THR A 347 -20.73 6.88 7.89
N ASP A 348 -21.60 7.02 8.90
CA ASP A 348 -21.47 7.95 10.02
C ASP A 348 -21.34 9.42 9.58
N GLU A 349 -21.89 9.74 8.39
CA GLU A 349 -21.82 11.08 7.80
C GLU A 349 -22.76 12.02 8.55
N GLU A 350 -22.26 13.21 8.88
CA GLU A 350 -23.06 14.31 9.41
C GLU A 350 -22.65 15.61 8.70
N PRO A 351 -23.57 16.59 8.53
CA PRO A 351 -23.25 17.86 7.91
C PRO A 351 -22.09 18.57 8.62
N GLY A 352 -21.02 18.86 7.88
CA GLY A 352 -19.82 19.55 8.40
C GLY A 352 -18.71 18.63 8.92
N LYS A 353 -18.98 17.32 9.08
CA LYS A 353 -17.99 16.35 9.56
C LYS A 353 -16.89 16.09 8.54
N ILE A 354 -15.64 15.97 8.99
CA ILE A 354 -14.50 15.57 8.15
C ILE A 354 -14.33 14.05 8.23
N LEU A 355 -14.08 13.42 7.09
CA LEU A 355 -14.01 11.96 6.97
C LEU A 355 -12.94 11.32 7.85
N HIS A 356 -13.19 10.07 8.24
CA HIS A 356 -12.23 9.16 8.86
C HIS A 356 -11.31 8.54 7.81
N GLU A 357 -11.87 7.85 6.82
CA GLU A 357 -11.11 7.16 5.76
C GLU A 357 -11.91 7.00 4.45
N VAL A 358 -11.19 6.80 3.35
CA VAL A 358 -11.74 6.48 2.02
C VAL A 358 -11.16 5.15 1.55
N ARG A 359 -11.97 4.26 0.98
CA ARG A 359 -11.50 2.99 0.39
C ARG A 359 -12.05 2.77 -1.01
N SER A 360 -11.38 1.90 -1.76
CA SER A 360 -11.68 1.65 -3.18
C SER A 360 -11.96 0.17 -3.51
N GLY A 361 -11.84 -0.71 -2.52
CA GLY A 361 -11.99 -2.16 -2.69
C GLY A 361 -13.42 -2.62 -2.99
N GLU A 362 -13.56 -3.90 -3.37
CA GLU A 362 -14.83 -4.53 -3.71
C GLU A 362 -15.91 -4.30 -2.65
N LEU A 363 -15.59 -4.51 -1.37
CA LEU A 363 -16.58 -4.44 -0.29
C LEU A 363 -17.13 -3.02 -0.12
N THR A 364 -16.30 -2.02 -0.40
CA THR A 364 -16.66 -0.61 -0.34
C THR A 364 -17.51 -0.23 -1.56
N ARG A 365 -17.11 -0.67 -2.75
CA ARG A 365 -17.82 -0.38 -4.01
C ARG A 365 -19.19 -1.03 -4.12
N THR A 366 -19.35 -2.20 -3.52
CA THR A 366 -20.62 -2.95 -3.48
C THR A 366 -21.52 -2.51 -2.32
N GLY A 367 -21.08 -1.55 -1.49
CA GLY A 367 -21.86 -1.03 -0.36
C GLY A 367 -21.92 -1.98 0.84
N VAL A 368 -21.11 -3.04 0.86
CA VAL A 368 -21.00 -3.96 2.01
C VAL A 368 -20.27 -3.30 3.18
N LYS A 369 -19.33 -2.39 2.90
CA LYS A 369 -18.57 -1.61 3.88
C LYS A 369 -18.75 -0.10 3.65
N PRO A 370 -18.78 0.70 4.72
CA PRO A 370 -19.21 2.11 4.65
C PRO A 370 -18.09 3.10 4.32
N TYR A 371 -17.13 2.73 3.47
CA TYR A 371 -15.89 3.51 3.27
C TYR A 371 -15.90 4.42 2.04
N THR A 372 -17.08 4.87 1.59
CA THR A 372 -17.26 5.71 0.38
C THR A 372 -17.86 7.11 0.63
N PRO A 373 -17.24 8.00 1.44
CA PRO A 373 -16.23 7.79 2.46
C PRO A 373 -16.86 7.41 3.83
N ASN A 374 -16.04 6.98 4.79
CA ASN A 374 -16.46 6.79 6.18
C ASN A 374 -16.11 8.01 7.03
N TYR A 375 -16.97 8.36 7.98
CA TYR A 375 -16.83 9.51 8.88
C TYR A 375 -16.77 9.11 10.37
N GLY A 376 -16.48 7.84 10.68
CA GLY A 376 -16.44 7.27 12.03
C GLY A 376 -15.26 7.75 12.89
N THR A 377 -15.08 9.06 13.01
CA THR A 377 -14.00 9.71 13.75
C THR A 377 -14.54 10.93 14.47
N ALA A 378 -14.18 11.09 15.74
CA ALA A 378 -14.63 12.21 16.57
C ALA A 378 -13.71 13.45 16.47
N ASP A 379 -12.49 13.30 15.95
CA ASP A 379 -11.39 14.27 16.09
C ASP A 379 -10.97 14.99 14.78
N ALA A 380 -11.26 14.40 13.61
CA ALA A 380 -10.78 14.95 12.34
C ALA A 380 -11.36 16.34 12.03
N THR A 381 -12.60 16.61 12.42
CA THR A 381 -13.27 17.89 12.15
C THR A 381 -12.58 19.05 12.89
N GLN A 382 -12.25 18.86 14.17
CA GLN A 382 -11.54 19.82 15.00
C GLN A 382 -10.09 19.96 14.54
N LEU A 383 -9.42 18.84 14.24
CA LEU A 383 -8.06 18.84 13.69
C LEU A 383 -7.98 19.61 12.37
N TRP A 384 -9.02 19.56 11.53
CA TRP A 384 -9.07 20.32 10.29
C TRP A 384 -9.13 21.83 10.53
N LEU A 385 -9.92 22.28 11.51
CA LEU A 385 -9.96 23.69 11.94
C LEU A 385 -8.62 24.16 12.54
N ILE A 386 -8.00 23.32 13.36
CA ILE A 386 -6.66 23.57 13.93
C ILE A 386 -5.64 23.74 12.80
N LEU A 387 -5.61 22.80 11.85
CA LEU A 387 -4.70 22.86 10.71
C LEU A 387 -4.94 24.11 9.86
N LEU A 388 -6.19 24.52 9.62
CA LEU A 388 -6.53 25.72 8.86
C LEU A 388 -5.93 26.99 9.51
N SER A 389 -6.08 27.11 10.83
CA SER A 389 -5.53 28.22 11.62
C SER A 389 -4.00 28.23 11.55
N GLU A 390 -3.37 27.08 11.78
CA GLU A 390 -1.93 26.93 11.82
C GLU A 390 -1.29 27.13 10.44
N TYR A 391 -1.93 26.61 9.39
CA TYR A 391 -1.59 26.88 8.00
C TYR A 391 -1.54 28.38 7.72
N TRP A 392 -2.60 29.13 8.07
CA TRP A 392 -2.64 30.57 7.84
C TRP A 392 -1.55 31.31 8.62
N ARG A 393 -1.29 30.93 9.88
CA ARG A 393 -0.24 31.53 10.70
C ARG A 393 1.15 31.39 10.05
N TRP A 394 1.40 30.26 9.38
CA TRP A 394 2.65 29.96 8.70
C TRP A 394 2.74 30.56 7.28
N SER A 395 1.68 30.48 6.49
CA SER A 395 1.70 30.83 5.06
C SER A 395 1.26 32.27 4.76
N ARG A 396 0.41 32.85 5.61
CA ARG A 396 -0.33 34.09 5.33
C ARG A 396 -1.15 34.03 4.03
N ASP A 397 -1.50 32.83 3.58
CA ASP A 397 -2.36 32.63 2.41
C ASP A 397 -3.82 32.90 2.78
N ASP A 398 -4.20 34.17 2.71
CA ASP A 398 -5.57 34.58 2.93
C ASP A 398 -6.54 34.04 1.87
N GLU A 399 -6.08 33.80 0.64
CA GLU A 399 -6.93 33.36 -0.47
C GLU A 399 -7.48 31.96 -0.19
N THR A 400 -6.60 31.02 0.15
CA THR A 400 -6.99 29.66 0.52
C THR A 400 -7.93 29.65 1.73
N VAL A 401 -7.66 30.45 2.76
CA VAL A 401 -8.52 30.49 3.96
C VAL A 401 -9.90 31.06 3.65
N ARG A 402 -9.99 32.13 2.86
CA ARG A 402 -11.28 32.70 2.44
C ARG A 402 -12.06 31.72 1.57
N LEU A 403 -11.39 30.98 0.69
CA LEU A 403 -11.99 29.92 -0.12
C LEU A 403 -12.62 28.83 0.76
N LEU A 404 -11.99 28.49 1.88
CA LEU A 404 -12.40 27.43 2.80
C LEU A 404 -13.35 27.90 3.92
N ARG A 405 -13.81 29.16 3.87
CA ARG A 405 -14.64 29.76 4.92
C ARG A 405 -15.91 28.96 5.22
N ASP A 406 -16.65 28.57 4.19
CA ASP A 406 -17.93 27.90 4.37
C ASP A 406 -17.75 26.49 4.94
N ASN A 407 -16.64 25.81 4.58
CA ASN A 407 -16.26 24.54 5.18
C ASN A 407 -15.92 24.68 6.67
N ALA A 408 -15.21 25.75 7.04
CA ALA A 408 -14.88 26.03 8.44
C ALA A 408 -16.14 26.31 9.28
N ILE A 409 -17.10 27.06 8.73
CA ILE A 409 -18.39 27.30 9.40
C ILE A 409 -19.17 26.00 9.57
N ALA A 410 -19.23 25.17 8.52
CA ALA A 410 -19.89 23.88 8.61
C ALA A 410 -19.24 22.96 9.66
N ALA A 411 -17.91 22.95 9.75
CA ALA A 411 -17.19 22.19 10.77
C ALA A 411 -17.48 22.68 12.20
N LEU A 412 -17.61 24.00 12.40
CA LEU A 412 -18.00 24.57 13.69
C LEU A 412 -19.45 24.20 14.05
N HIS A 413 -20.38 24.33 13.10
CA HIS A 413 -21.76 23.90 13.33
C HIS A 413 -21.86 22.39 13.62
N TRP A 414 -21.02 21.56 12.99
CA TRP A 414 -20.97 20.14 13.34
C TRP A 414 -20.61 19.93 14.81
N ILE A 415 -19.60 20.64 15.33
CA ILE A 415 -19.19 20.55 16.74
C ILE A 415 -20.35 20.93 17.66
N ASP A 416 -21.07 22.02 17.35
CA ASP A 416 -22.14 22.54 18.20
C ASP A 416 -23.43 21.71 18.13
N ASP A 417 -23.80 21.20 16.95
CA ASP A 417 -25.10 20.58 16.70
C ASP A 417 -25.09 19.04 16.71
N TYR A 418 -23.94 18.42 16.44
CA TYR A 418 -23.81 16.95 16.28
C TYR A 418 -22.71 16.34 17.16
N GLY A 419 -21.63 17.08 17.41
CA GLY A 419 -20.45 16.56 18.10
C GLY A 419 -20.68 16.26 19.58
N ASP A 420 -21.60 16.95 20.24
CA ASP A 420 -21.89 16.79 21.68
C ASP A 420 -23.32 16.26 21.85
N ARG A 421 -23.53 14.95 21.64
CA ARG A 421 -24.89 14.37 21.57
C ARG A 421 -25.55 14.28 22.94
N ASP A 422 -24.77 14.18 24.01
CA ASP A 422 -25.26 14.14 25.39
C ASP A 422 -25.30 15.51 26.10
N GLY A 423 -24.67 16.53 25.51
CA GLY A 423 -24.71 17.92 25.96
C GLY A 423 -23.79 18.23 27.13
N ASP A 424 -22.76 17.41 27.36
CA ASP A 424 -21.81 17.54 28.46
C ASP A 424 -20.61 18.47 28.14
N GLY A 425 -20.51 18.93 26.89
CA GLY A 425 -19.46 19.79 26.37
C GLY A 425 -18.24 19.06 25.81
N TYR A 426 -18.27 17.72 25.72
CA TYR A 426 -17.23 16.91 25.09
C TYR A 426 -17.71 16.37 23.74
N VAL A 427 -16.83 16.40 22.74
CA VAL A 427 -17.15 15.85 21.41
C VAL A 427 -16.96 14.34 21.41
N GLU A 428 -17.96 13.59 20.93
CA GLU A 428 -18.04 12.12 20.91
C GLU A 428 -18.21 11.49 19.53
#